data_AF-A0A8J4M4L2-F1
#
_entry.id   AF-A0A8J4M4L2-F1
#
_cell.length_a   1.000
_cell.length_b   1.000
_cell.length_c   1.000
_cell.angle_alpha   90.00
_cell.angle_beta   90.00
_cell.angle_gamma   90.00
#
_symmetry.space_group_name_H-M   'P 1'
#
loop_
_entity.id
_entity.type
_entity.pdbx_description
1 polymer ?
#
loop_
_entity_poly.entity_id
_entity_poly.type
_entity_poly.pdbx_seq_one_letter_code
_entity_poly.pdbx_strand_id
1 'polypeptide(L)'
;MILRKWIACTLILVLLFSGGFSGEAKAENHAAFHDVTSTFWAAEAIHEMAKIGVINGYEGNLFKPNDPVTREEFAALLAKTFNLDQPASSPTFSDVAASRWSYAAIESAKDYFPGYSVGSGAPYFDPKAEATREDVASALVRTLGYIDDQQHESILHAFRDAADITPQLRADVALAARKGLVSGYENGTFRPKATVTRAETAAILYRAVYGPIPDSTSDSALKRPSYSGITDFSQAVGWYGTVSQSADPNRVIEGVSSVSLSTDSEHTTTAARVQNLALDLSEAQNLMLRLHVEDISRLSKIEVRLSSTSNMAAYLGHAHTRWQLVQGWNEIIIPMDKFAPSGNETFENIMTTLQVSVTQRGDLPVTVVFDALYRDHGGRGKVMIQFDDGWESVYTKAYPMMKEKGLVGNIGIVSNLVGNPNYAKLDQLKEMYADGWDIFNHTANHPRLTSLTEELAEVELSSAKAFLMRNRFTRAADYMAYPYGDFNDSIVDIAGKYSRFARTITPDFEVDSPINPYRMKAIELVNDIDPAVYQEAIRSAADHGTTVIFFLHRIEEAGDDSIILHTDDFQAFLDYLDSSRDEVDVVSISEWYKTIEN
;
A
#
# COMPACT_ATOMS: atom_id res chain seq x y z
N MET A 1 76.73 -4.59 -40.76
CA MET A 1 76.13 -3.42 -41.45
C MET A 1 74.63 -3.64 -41.54
N ILE A 2 73.83 -2.69 -41.04
CA ILE A 2 72.35 -2.56 -41.13
C ILE A 2 71.58 -3.62 -40.30
N LEU A 3 71.06 -3.38 -39.08
CA LEU A 3 70.04 -2.44 -38.54
C LEU A 3 68.57 -2.83 -38.83
N ARG A 4 67.81 -3.14 -37.76
CA ARG A 4 66.36 -2.86 -37.52
C ARG A 4 65.96 -3.42 -36.13
N LYS A 5 65.79 -2.60 -35.08
CA LYS A 5 64.56 -1.92 -34.55
C LYS A 5 63.43 -2.93 -34.18
N TRP A 6 62.78 -2.94 -33.00
CA TRP A 6 62.08 -1.87 -32.25
C TRP A 6 61.88 -2.27 -30.75
N ILE A 7 62.18 -1.41 -29.74
CA ILE A 7 61.28 -0.60 -28.85
C ILE A 7 60.35 -1.47 -27.95
N ALA A 8 60.56 -1.68 -26.63
CA ALA A 8 60.68 -0.82 -25.44
C ALA A 8 59.38 -0.16 -24.94
N CYS A 9 58.81 -0.65 -23.84
CA CYS A 9 58.03 0.14 -22.88
C CYS A 9 58.31 -0.35 -21.45
N THR A 10 58.55 0.63 -20.59
CA THR A 10 59.40 0.61 -19.41
C THR A 10 58.60 0.25 -18.16
N LEU A 11 59.09 -0.72 -17.38
CA LEU A 11 58.79 -0.85 -15.95
C LEU A 11 59.49 0.30 -15.21
N ILE A 12 58.74 1.17 -14.55
CA ILE A 12 59.28 2.02 -13.49
C ILE A 12 58.60 1.64 -12.19
N LEU A 13 59.36 0.91 -11.39
CA LEU A 13 59.19 0.66 -9.97
C LEU A 13 59.45 1.99 -9.23
N VAL A 14 58.47 2.54 -8.53
CA VAL A 14 58.71 3.59 -7.52
C VAL A 14 58.32 3.06 -6.15
N LEU A 15 59.29 3.20 -5.25
CA LEU A 15 59.36 2.69 -3.90
C LEU A 15 58.24 3.20 -2.99
N LEU A 16 57.78 2.26 -2.17
CA LEU A 16 56.92 2.40 -1.00
C LEU A 16 57.47 3.48 -0.06
N PHE A 17 56.75 4.59 0.07
CA PHE A 17 56.78 5.43 1.26
C PHE A 17 55.43 5.28 1.95
N SER A 18 55.45 4.52 3.03
CA SER A 18 54.40 4.41 4.04
C SER A 18 54.27 5.77 4.75
N GLY A 19 53.33 6.59 4.29
CA GLY A 19 52.79 7.73 5.02
C GLY A 19 51.27 7.61 4.96
N GLY A 20 50.65 7.34 6.11
CA GLY A 20 49.22 7.06 6.20
C GLY A 20 48.37 8.19 5.65
N PHE A 21 47.64 7.89 4.58
CA PHE A 21 46.37 8.52 4.25
C PHE A 21 45.27 7.53 4.59
N SER A 22 45.04 7.34 5.90
CA SER A 22 43.72 6.94 6.39
C SER A 22 42.88 8.22 6.48
N GLY A 23 42.53 8.78 5.32
CA GLY A 23 41.34 9.60 5.21
C GLY A 23 40.15 8.66 5.09
N GLU A 24 39.83 7.94 6.17
CA GLU A 24 38.45 7.54 6.37
C GLU A 24 37.67 8.84 6.31
N ALA A 25 36.91 9.06 5.24
CA ALA A 25 35.76 9.91 5.33
C ALA A 25 34.91 9.27 6.43
N LYS A 26 35.06 9.79 7.65
CA LYS A 26 34.12 9.53 8.72
C LYS A 26 32.76 9.80 8.10
N ALA A 27 31.91 8.78 8.09
CA ALA A 27 30.48 9.02 8.02
C ALA A 27 30.18 9.99 9.17
N GLU A 28 30.05 11.28 8.85
CA GLU A 28 29.53 12.22 9.82
C GLU A 28 28.13 11.73 10.16
N ASN A 29 27.85 11.65 11.45
CA ASN A 29 26.56 11.25 11.98
C ASN A 29 25.53 12.29 11.51
N HIS A 30 24.87 12.08 10.36
CA HIS A 30 23.74 12.88 9.91
C HIS A 30 22.55 12.61 10.85
N ALA A 31 22.02 13.48 11.70
CA ALA A 31 22.44 14.74 12.30
C ALA A 31 21.46 14.99 13.46
N ALA A 32 21.91 14.94 14.72
CA ALA A 32 21.14 15.49 15.82
C ALA A 32 21.39 17.01 15.83
N PHE A 33 20.41 17.82 15.42
CA PHE A 33 20.52 19.27 15.51
C PHE A 33 20.51 19.70 16.98
N HIS A 34 21.38 20.61 17.38
CA HIS A 34 21.56 20.96 18.81
C HIS A 34 20.32 21.60 19.45
N ASP A 35 19.44 22.21 18.65
CA ASP A 35 18.20 22.84 19.06
C ASP A 35 16.96 21.96 18.81
N VAL A 36 17.15 20.68 18.48
CA VAL A 36 16.09 19.67 18.32
C VAL A 36 16.38 18.52 19.27
N THR A 37 15.64 18.45 20.38
CA THR A 37 15.75 17.33 21.33
C THR A 37 15.08 16.09 20.74
N SER A 38 15.48 14.89 21.20
CA SER A 38 14.83 13.64 20.80
C SER A 38 13.34 13.56 21.15
N THR A 39 12.89 14.34 22.14
CA THR A 39 11.48 14.48 22.55
C THR A 39 10.74 15.59 21.82
N PHE A 40 11.39 16.34 20.93
CA PHE A 40 10.73 17.37 20.15
C PHE A 40 9.74 16.72 19.18
N TRP A 41 8.52 17.25 19.09
CA TRP A 41 7.42 16.60 18.37
C TRP A 41 7.71 16.32 16.89
N ALA A 42 8.59 17.10 16.26
CA ALA A 42 9.01 16.92 14.87
C ALA A 42 10.41 16.30 14.72
N ALA A 43 11.03 15.80 15.79
CA ALA A 43 12.41 15.32 15.77
C ALA A 43 12.62 14.23 14.72
N GLU A 44 11.74 13.23 14.69
CA GLU A 44 11.79 12.15 13.70
C GLU A 44 11.69 12.69 12.27
N ALA A 45 10.67 13.50 11.98
CA ALA A 45 10.49 14.10 10.67
C ALA A 45 11.71 14.92 10.23
N ILE A 46 12.27 15.72 11.13
CA ILE A 46 13.46 16.52 10.87
C ILE A 46 14.66 15.62 10.55
N HIS A 47 14.89 14.57 11.34
CA HIS A 47 15.99 13.65 11.14
C HIS A 47 15.86 12.84 9.85
N GLU A 48 14.70 12.25 9.57
CA GLU A 48 14.49 11.43 8.37
C GLU A 48 14.56 12.28 7.09
N MET A 49 14.00 13.49 7.11
CA MET A 49 14.11 14.41 5.96
C MET A 49 15.54 14.94 5.77
N ALA A 50 16.34 15.04 6.84
CA ALA A 50 17.77 15.36 6.75
C ALA A 50 18.61 14.18 6.25
N LYS A 51 18.28 12.95 6.66
CA LYS A 51 18.93 11.70 6.25
C LYS A 51 18.80 11.45 4.74
N ILE A 52 17.62 11.70 4.17
CA ILE A 52 17.43 11.64 2.70
C ILE A 52 17.91 12.91 1.97
N GLY A 53 18.57 13.81 2.70
CA GLY A 53 19.25 14.97 2.19
C GLY A 53 18.33 16.12 1.76
N VAL A 54 17.02 16.10 2.06
CA VAL A 54 16.10 17.19 1.70
C VAL A 54 16.36 18.41 2.57
N ILE A 55 16.38 18.20 3.89
CA ILE A 55 16.59 19.25 4.88
C ILE A 55 18.07 19.39 5.22
N ASN A 56 18.54 20.64 5.30
CA ASN A 56 19.85 20.98 5.81
C ASN A 56 19.70 21.90 7.05
N GLY A 57 20.65 21.76 7.98
CA GLY A 57 20.82 22.70 9.09
C GLY A 57 21.54 23.98 8.68
N TYR A 58 21.61 24.90 9.63
CA TYR A 58 22.41 26.12 9.57
C TYR A 58 23.78 25.91 10.24
N GLU A 59 24.64 26.92 10.10
CA GLU A 59 25.91 27.00 10.82
C GLU A 59 25.71 26.76 12.33
N GLY A 60 26.63 26.01 12.95
CA GLY A 60 26.54 25.62 14.36
C GLY A 60 25.67 24.38 14.62
N ASN A 61 25.30 23.62 13.58
CA ASN A 61 24.46 22.41 13.67
C ASN A 61 23.07 22.70 14.27
N LEU A 62 22.47 23.83 13.84
CA LEU A 62 21.15 24.29 14.27
C LEU A 62 20.11 24.04 13.18
N PHE A 63 18.89 23.63 13.55
CA PHE A 63 17.77 23.49 12.64
C PHE A 63 16.87 24.73 12.59
N LYS A 64 16.74 25.46 13.71
CA LYS A 64 15.82 26.58 13.93
C LYS A 64 14.35 26.21 13.68
N PRO A 65 13.76 25.31 14.50
CA PRO A 65 12.46 24.71 14.22
C PRO A 65 11.29 25.70 14.13
N ASN A 66 11.37 26.85 14.79
CA ASN A 66 10.29 27.83 14.88
C ASN A 66 10.41 28.98 13.86
N ASP A 67 11.48 29.04 13.07
CA ASP A 67 11.63 30.08 12.05
C ASP A 67 10.60 29.85 10.93
N PRO A 68 9.99 30.93 10.38
CA PRO A 68 9.07 30.81 9.26
C PRO A 68 9.81 30.40 7.98
N VAL A 69 9.09 29.74 7.06
CA VAL A 69 9.61 29.34 5.74
C VAL A 69 9.05 30.28 4.67
N THR A 70 9.92 30.83 3.83
CA THR A 70 9.50 31.65 2.68
C THR A 70 8.99 30.79 1.52
N ARG A 71 8.21 31.38 0.60
CA ARG A 71 7.70 30.70 -0.60
C ARG A 71 8.81 30.10 -1.46
N GLU A 72 9.94 30.80 -1.60
CA GLU A 72 11.08 30.27 -2.35
C GLU A 72 11.84 29.14 -1.66
N GLU A 73 11.93 29.17 -0.32
CA GLU A 73 12.51 28.08 0.46
C GLU A 73 11.63 26.85 0.40
N PHE A 74 10.31 27.03 0.50
CA PHE A 74 9.37 25.92 0.32
C PHE A 74 9.44 25.35 -1.10
N ALA A 75 9.56 26.19 -2.15
CA ALA A 75 9.74 25.72 -3.52
C ALA A 75 11.02 24.90 -3.68
N ALA A 76 12.12 25.34 -3.07
CA ALA A 76 13.39 24.61 -3.05
C ALA A 76 13.26 23.26 -2.33
N LEU A 77 12.58 23.21 -1.19
CA LEU A 77 12.32 21.97 -0.46
C LEU A 77 11.44 21.02 -1.28
N LEU A 78 10.34 21.52 -1.85
CA LEU A 78 9.42 20.73 -2.67
C LEU A 78 10.11 20.14 -3.90
N ALA A 79 10.86 20.97 -4.64
CA ALA A 79 11.62 20.52 -5.81
C ALA A 79 12.66 19.44 -5.45
N LYS A 80 13.33 19.61 -4.32
CA LYS A 80 14.34 18.67 -3.83
C LYS A 80 13.73 17.37 -3.28
N THR A 81 12.58 17.43 -2.63
CA THR A 81 11.86 16.26 -2.17
C THR A 81 11.42 15.41 -3.36
N PHE A 82 10.78 16.01 -4.36
CA PHE A 82 10.13 15.28 -5.45
C PHE A 82 10.94 15.25 -6.76
N ASN A 83 12.25 15.46 -6.68
CA ASN A 83 13.20 15.44 -7.81
C ASN A 83 12.67 16.20 -9.05
N LEU A 84 12.21 17.43 -8.83
CA LEU A 84 11.65 18.28 -9.89
C LEU A 84 12.79 18.93 -10.70
N ASP A 85 13.29 18.22 -11.71
CA ASP A 85 14.56 18.54 -12.40
C ASP A 85 14.38 19.27 -13.75
N GLN A 86 13.22 19.88 -14.01
CA GLN A 86 12.89 20.49 -15.30
C GLN A 86 12.55 21.98 -15.17
N PRO A 87 13.55 22.85 -14.91
CA PRO A 87 13.30 24.28 -14.86
C PRO A 87 13.01 24.83 -16.26
N ALA A 88 12.16 25.86 -16.33
CA ALA A 88 11.90 26.56 -17.58
C ALA A 88 13.17 27.24 -18.12
N SER A 89 13.34 27.19 -19.44
CA SER A 89 14.47 27.82 -20.14
C SER A 89 14.45 29.35 -20.08
N SER A 90 13.29 29.95 -19.77
CA SER A 90 13.10 31.37 -19.57
C SER A 90 12.25 31.65 -18.34
N PRO A 91 12.48 32.76 -17.61
CA PRO A 91 11.68 33.11 -16.44
C PRO A 91 10.19 33.21 -16.76
N THR A 92 9.37 32.50 -15.98
CA THR A 92 7.90 32.59 -16.04
C THR A 92 7.41 33.81 -15.25
N PHE A 93 8.04 34.08 -14.10
CA PHE A 93 7.61 35.13 -13.18
C PHE A 93 8.44 36.41 -13.35
N SER A 94 7.75 37.55 -13.29
CA SER A 94 8.35 38.89 -13.46
C SER A 94 9.35 39.26 -12.36
N ASP A 95 9.24 38.65 -11.18
CA ASP A 95 10.05 38.90 -9.98
C ASP A 95 11.07 37.78 -9.65
N VAL A 96 11.23 36.82 -10.57
CA VAL A 96 12.14 35.68 -10.42
C VAL A 96 13.20 35.72 -11.52
N ALA A 97 14.28 36.47 -11.28
CA ALA A 97 15.40 36.54 -12.22
C ALA A 97 16.15 35.21 -12.34
N ALA A 98 16.67 34.88 -13.54
CA ALA A 98 17.44 33.66 -13.80
C ALA A 98 18.71 33.51 -12.92
N SER A 99 19.24 34.61 -12.36
CA SER A 99 20.39 34.61 -11.45
C SER A 99 20.02 34.32 -9.99
N ARG A 100 18.73 34.20 -9.66
CA ARG A 100 18.27 33.91 -8.31
C ARG A 100 18.62 32.47 -7.92
N TRP A 101 19.11 32.26 -6.70
CA TRP A 101 19.46 30.92 -6.20
C TRP A 101 18.28 29.93 -6.27
N SER A 102 17.05 30.42 -6.09
CA SER A 102 15.81 29.64 -6.11
C SER A 102 15.15 29.59 -7.49
N TYR A 103 15.76 30.17 -8.53
CA TYR A 103 15.17 30.21 -9.88
C TYR A 103 14.76 28.82 -10.37
N ALA A 104 15.70 27.87 -10.35
CA ALA A 104 15.43 26.52 -10.85
C ALA A 104 14.31 25.83 -10.06
N ALA A 105 14.32 25.95 -8.73
CA ALA A 105 13.30 25.36 -7.88
C ALA A 105 11.90 25.95 -8.11
N ILE A 106 11.81 27.29 -8.20
CA ILE A 106 10.54 27.97 -8.45
C ILE A 106 9.99 27.58 -9.82
N GLU A 107 10.82 27.59 -10.86
CA GLU A 107 10.38 27.23 -12.20
C GLU A 107 10.01 25.75 -12.33
N SER A 108 10.73 24.84 -11.66
CA SER A 108 10.39 23.42 -11.62
C SER A 108 9.09 23.14 -10.86
N ALA A 109 8.73 23.97 -9.87
CA ALA A 109 7.56 23.77 -9.02
C ALA A 109 6.34 24.60 -9.41
N LYS A 110 6.46 25.49 -10.41
CA LYS A 110 5.48 26.54 -10.72
C LYS A 110 4.05 26.03 -10.95
N ASP A 111 3.91 24.86 -11.57
CA ASP A 111 2.61 24.29 -11.91
C ASP A 111 1.88 23.74 -10.67
N TYR A 112 2.60 23.53 -9.57
CA TYR A 112 2.03 23.04 -8.32
C TYR A 112 1.71 24.18 -7.34
N PHE A 113 2.42 25.31 -7.40
CA PHE A 113 2.21 26.40 -6.45
C PHE A 113 0.90 27.17 -6.70
N PRO A 114 0.07 27.37 -5.67
CA PRO A 114 -1.02 28.34 -5.74
C PRO A 114 -0.53 29.79 -5.45
N GLY A 115 -1.44 30.74 -5.65
CA GLY A 115 -1.31 32.08 -5.08
C GLY A 115 -0.37 33.05 -5.80
N TYR A 116 0.16 32.70 -6.98
CA TYR A 116 0.84 33.70 -7.81
C TYR A 116 -0.19 34.60 -8.52
N SER A 117 0.10 35.90 -8.59
CA SER A 117 -0.82 36.87 -9.19
C SER A 117 -0.69 36.87 -10.71
N VAL A 118 -1.82 36.73 -11.40
CA VAL A 118 -1.93 36.83 -12.86
C VAL A 118 -2.66 38.13 -13.20
N GLY A 119 -1.92 39.23 -13.29
CA GLY A 119 -2.43 40.54 -13.73
C GLY A 119 -2.41 40.68 -15.26
N SER A 120 -2.56 41.90 -15.78
CA SER A 120 -2.42 42.19 -17.22
C SER A 120 -0.98 42.06 -17.77
N GLY A 121 -0.07 41.42 -17.02
CA GLY A 121 1.35 41.23 -17.32
C GLY A 121 1.81 39.83 -16.93
N ALA A 122 3.12 39.59 -16.93
CA ALA A 122 3.67 38.29 -16.54
C ALA A 122 3.32 37.94 -15.08
N PRO A 123 3.13 36.65 -14.74
CA PRO A 123 2.87 36.21 -13.37
C PRO A 123 3.87 36.75 -12.33
N TYR A 124 3.44 36.87 -11.07
CA TYR A 124 4.26 37.34 -9.94
C TYR A 124 4.24 36.30 -8.81
N PHE A 125 5.41 35.80 -8.39
CA PHE A 125 5.53 34.68 -7.45
C PHE A 125 5.62 35.08 -5.98
N ASP A 126 6.19 36.25 -5.69
CA ASP A 126 6.61 36.74 -4.37
C ASP A 126 7.55 35.78 -3.61
N PRO A 127 8.79 35.57 -4.06
CA PRO A 127 9.73 34.63 -3.44
C PRO A 127 9.98 34.86 -1.94
N LYS A 128 9.90 36.11 -1.47
CA LYS A 128 10.29 36.49 -0.10
C LYS A 128 9.14 36.50 0.89
N ALA A 129 7.89 36.44 0.42
CA ALA A 129 6.75 36.25 1.30
C ALA A 129 6.84 34.90 2.04
N GLU A 130 6.33 34.88 3.27
CA GLU A 130 6.21 33.66 4.06
C GLU A 130 5.16 32.72 3.44
N ALA A 131 5.43 31.42 3.41
CA ALA A 131 4.52 30.42 2.87
C ALA A 131 3.36 30.19 3.83
N THR A 132 2.13 30.27 3.33
CA THR A 132 0.93 30.01 4.13
C THR A 132 0.60 28.52 4.17
N ARG A 133 -0.13 28.07 5.20
CA ARG A 133 -0.54 26.67 5.34
C ARG A 133 -1.39 26.16 4.18
N GLU A 134 -2.33 26.96 3.67
CA GLU A 134 -3.16 26.56 2.53
C GLU A 134 -2.35 26.45 1.23
N ASP A 135 -1.33 27.30 1.05
CA ASP A 135 -0.45 27.26 -0.12
C ASP A 135 0.39 25.97 -0.10
N VAL A 136 0.97 25.65 1.05
CA VAL A 136 1.78 24.44 1.27
C VAL A 136 0.95 23.18 1.05
N ALA A 137 -0.24 23.10 1.65
CA ALA A 137 -1.14 21.97 1.49
C ALA A 137 -1.50 21.72 0.02
N SER A 138 -1.84 22.80 -0.70
CA SER A 138 -2.28 22.69 -2.09
C SER A 138 -1.11 22.35 -3.03
N ALA A 139 0.06 22.95 -2.81
CA ALA A 139 1.24 22.65 -3.60
C ALA A 139 1.66 21.18 -3.51
N LEU A 140 1.54 20.58 -2.31
CA LEU A 140 1.85 19.18 -2.10
C LEU A 140 0.86 18.24 -2.79
N VAL A 141 -0.44 18.49 -2.64
CA VAL A 141 -1.48 17.70 -3.31
C VAL A 141 -1.25 17.67 -4.82
N ARG A 142 -0.98 18.84 -5.41
CA ARG A 142 -0.71 18.96 -6.84
C ARG A 142 0.61 18.29 -7.25
N THR A 143 1.65 18.41 -6.44
CA THR A 143 2.96 17.78 -6.71
C THR A 143 2.88 16.26 -6.69
N LEU A 144 2.09 15.70 -5.76
CA LEU A 144 1.85 14.27 -5.63
C LEU A 144 0.86 13.72 -6.68
N GLY A 145 0.26 14.59 -7.49
CA GLY A 145 -0.72 14.22 -8.50
C GLY A 145 -2.01 13.65 -7.92
N TYR A 146 -2.36 14.02 -6.68
CA TYR A 146 -3.62 13.58 -6.10
C TYR A 146 -4.79 14.33 -6.73
N ILE A 147 -5.79 13.57 -7.18
CA ILE A 147 -7.00 14.08 -7.83
C ILE A 147 -8.20 13.74 -6.95
N ASP A 148 -9.12 14.70 -6.79
CA ASP A 148 -10.41 14.49 -6.11
C ASP A 148 -11.54 14.47 -7.14
N ASP A 149 -11.80 13.31 -7.70
CA ASP A 149 -12.79 13.08 -8.76
C ASP A 149 -14.22 13.44 -8.31
N GLN A 150 -14.46 13.50 -6.99
CA GLN A 150 -15.78 13.71 -6.39
C GLN A 150 -15.87 14.97 -5.50
N GLN A 151 -14.81 15.80 -5.45
CA GLN A 151 -14.76 17.05 -4.68
C GLN A 151 -15.28 16.93 -3.25
N HIS A 152 -14.78 15.93 -2.51
CA HIS A 152 -15.23 15.60 -1.17
C HIS A 152 -14.77 16.60 -0.10
N GLU A 153 -15.37 17.80 -0.06
CA GLU A 153 -15.04 18.83 0.93
C GLU A 153 -15.59 18.57 2.34
N SER A 154 -16.33 17.48 2.56
CA SER A 154 -17.00 17.20 3.85
C SER A 154 -16.03 17.15 5.04
N ILE A 155 -14.78 16.73 4.82
CA ILE A 155 -13.74 16.73 5.87
C ILE A 155 -13.46 18.13 6.41
N LEU A 156 -13.68 19.18 5.62
CA LEU A 156 -13.42 20.56 6.03
C LEU A 156 -14.36 21.00 7.17
N HIS A 157 -15.49 20.33 7.39
CA HIS A 157 -16.37 20.61 8.53
C HIS A 157 -15.71 20.33 9.89
N ALA A 158 -14.59 19.59 9.92
CA ALA A 158 -13.77 19.42 11.11
C ALA A 158 -13.05 20.72 11.53
N PHE A 159 -12.92 21.71 10.63
CA PHE A 159 -12.21 22.96 10.89
C PHE A 159 -13.18 24.14 11.08
N ARG A 160 -13.12 24.77 12.25
CA ARG A 160 -13.97 25.92 12.63
C ARG A 160 -13.76 27.14 11.74
N ASP A 161 -12.57 27.27 11.16
CA ASP A 161 -12.12 28.34 10.28
C ASP A 161 -12.04 27.90 8.81
N ALA A 162 -12.76 26.82 8.43
CA ALA A 162 -12.81 26.37 7.04
C ALA A 162 -13.33 27.44 6.06
N ALA A 163 -14.11 28.40 6.55
CA ALA A 163 -14.59 29.53 5.74
C ALA A 163 -13.47 30.50 5.33
N ASP A 164 -12.33 30.51 6.04
CA ASP A 164 -11.19 31.38 5.76
C ASP A 164 -10.24 30.79 4.70
N ILE A 165 -10.45 29.53 4.30
CA ILE A 165 -9.70 28.88 3.22
C ILE A 165 -10.07 29.56 1.90
N THR A 166 -9.05 29.91 1.10
CA THR A 166 -9.27 30.48 -0.23
C THR A 166 -10.18 29.57 -1.06
N PRO A 167 -11.29 30.06 -1.64
CA PRO A 167 -12.29 29.20 -2.30
C PRO A 167 -11.71 28.22 -3.33
N GLN A 168 -10.70 28.65 -4.09
CA GLN A 168 -10.04 27.85 -5.13
C GLN A 168 -9.11 26.77 -4.58
N LEU A 169 -8.73 26.84 -3.30
CA LEU A 169 -7.83 25.90 -2.63
C LEU A 169 -8.57 24.90 -1.75
N ARG A 170 -9.89 25.02 -1.62
CA ARG A 170 -10.67 24.19 -0.69
C ARG A 170 -10.59 22.70 -1.03
N ALA A 171 -10.73 22.33 -2.30
CA ALA A 171 -10.61 20.95 -2.74
C ALA A 171 -9.21 20.37 -2.45
N ASP A 172 -8.17 21.14 -2.75
CA ASP A 172 -6.78 20.75 -2.48
C ASP A 172 -6.53 20.58 -0.97
N VAL A 173 -6.97 21.54 -0.14
CA VAL A 173 -6.84 21.45 1.32
C VAL A 173 -7.64 20.27 1.89
N ALA A 174 -8.84 20.01 1.36
CA ALA A 174 -9.65 18.85 1.76
C ALA A 174 -8.91 17.55 1.43
N LEU A 175 -8.35 17.42 0.23
CA LEU A 175 -7.61 16.24 -0.18
C LEU A 175 -6.33 16.06 0.64
N ALA A 176 -5.61 17.15 0.94
CA ALA A 176 -4.44 17.12 1.81
C ALA A 176 -4.79 16.60 3.21
N ALA A 177 -5.94 17.02 3.76
CA ALA A 177 -6.43 16.54 5.04
C ALA A 177 -6.86 15.06 4.99
N ARG A 178 -7.60 14.64 3.96
CA ARG A 178 -8.03 13.23 3.81
C ARG A 178 -6.86 12.27 3.62
N LYS A 179 -5.81 12.71 2.93
CA LYS A 179 -4.57 11.95 2.73
C LYS A 179 -3.62 12.04 3.93
N GLY A 180 -3.99 12.75 5.00
CA GLY A 180 -3.19 12.88 6.22
C GLY A 180 -1.91 13.71 6.06
N LEU A 181 -1.76 14.47 4.96
CA LEU A 181 -0.60 15.34 4.74
C LEU A 181 -0.58 16.50 5.73
N VAL A 182 -1.76 17.01 6.07
CA VAL A 182 -1.99 18.10 7.03
C VAL A 182 -3.13 17.73 7.96
N SER A 183 -3.09 18.24 9.19
CA SER A 183 -4.15 18.11 10.19
C SER A 183 -4.52 19.47 10.78
N GLY A 184 -5.65 19.52 11.49
CA GLY A 184 -6.04 20.68 12.28
C GLY A 184 -5.28 20.77 13.60
N TYR A 185 -5.27 21.96 14.20
CA TYR A 185 -4.78 22.19 15.55
C TYR A 185 -5.80 21.70 16.59
N GLU A 186 -5.35 21.43 17.82
CA GLU A 186 -6.18 20.93 18.94
C GLU A 186 -7.44 21.77 19.21
N ASN A 187 -7.39 23.07 18.92
CA ASN A 187 -8.53 23.98 19.07
C ASN A 187 -9.59 23.85 17.94
N GLY A 188 -9.43 22.90 17.03
CA GLY A 188 -10.32 22.63 15.90
C GLY A 188 -10.18 23.63 14.74
N THR A 189 -9.00 24.25 14.57
CA THR A 189 -8.73 25.18 13.46
C THR A 189 -7.71 24.62 12.47
N PHE A 190 -7.77 25.01 11.20
CA PHE A 190 -6.76 24.72 10.17
C PHE A 190 -5.71 25.83 10.04
N ARG A 191 -6.11 27.08 10.31
CA ARG A 191 -5.32 28.32 10.17
C ARG A 191 -4.77 28.53 8.75
N PRO A 192 -5.64 28.67 7.72
CA PRO A 192 -5.21 28.67 6.32
C PRO A 192 -4.18 29.76 5.98
N LYS A 193 -4.33 30.94 6.60
CA LYS A 193 -3.45 32.11 6.36
C LYS A 193 -2.23 32.18 7.28
N ALA A 194 -2.12 31.26 8.26
CA ALA A 194 -0.95 31.22 9.12
C ALA A 194 0.28 30.75 8.33
N THR A 195 1.43 31.28 8.70
CA THR A 195 2.70 30.94 8.05
C THR A 195 3.25 29.65 8.65
N VAL A 196 3.88 28.83 7.82
CA VAL A 196 4.46 27.55 8.27
C VAL A 196 5.87 27.75 8.82
N THR A 197 6.15 27.07 9.93
CA THR A 197 7.49 26.97 10.50
C THR A 197 8.33 25.91 9.78
N ARG A 198 9.64 25.92 10.01
CA ARG A 198 10.55 24.87 9.52
C ARG A 198 10.19 23.48 10.06
N ALA A 199 9.81 23.38 11.34
CA ALA A 199 9.37 22.12 11.93
C ALA A 199 8.07 21.59 11.30
N GLU A 200 7.08 22.46 11.10
CA GLU A 200 5.84 22.08 10.40
C GLU A 200 6.11 21.66 8.96
N THR A 201 6.97 22.38 8.25
CA THR A 201 7.36 22.03 6.88
C THR A 201 8.05 20.66 6.82
N ALA A 202 8.96 20.37 7.75
CA ALA A 202 9.60 19.06 7.86
C ALA A 202 8.58 17.94 8.10
N ALA A 203 7.67 18.13 9.05
CA ALA A 203 6.62 17.16 9.36
C ALA A 203 5.68 16.92 8.18
N ILE A 204 5.27 17.97 7.47
CA ILE A 204 4.39 17.84 6.31
C ILE A 204 5.10 17.09 5.16
N LEU A 205 6.36 17.42 4.87
CA LEU A 205 7.14 16.72 3.83
C LEU A 205 7.42 15.27 4.21
N TYR A 206 7.70 14.99 5.49
CA TYR A 206 7.80 13.62 5.99
C TYR A 206 6.52 12.84 5.71
N ARG A 207 5.35 13.40 6.06
CA ARG A 207 4.07 12.73 5.80
C ARG A 207 3.81 12.48 4.32
N ALA A 208 4.23 13.41 3.47
CA ALA A 208 4.15 13.25 2.03
C ALA A 208 5.06 12.14 1.46
N VAL A 209 6.13 11.77 2.17
CA VAL A 209 7.09 10.73 1.73
C VAL A 209 6.80 9.37 2.37
N TYR A 210 6.50 9.34 3.67
CA TYR A 210 6.40 8.10 4.44
C TYR A 210 4.98 7.75 4.89
N GLY A 211 4.03 8.69 4.77
CA GLY A 211 2.71 8.58 5.38
C GLY A 211 2.64 9.24 6.76
N PRO A 212 1.46 9.27 7.39
CA PRO A 212 1.31 9.85 8.73
C PRO A 212 2.25 9.15 9.73
N ILE A 213 2.83 9.94 10.65
CA ILE A 213 3.54 9.38 11.80
C ILE A 213 2.52 8.52 12.56
N PRO A 214 2.81 7.23 12.85
CA PRO A 214 1.87 6.36 13.54
C PRO A 214 1.54 6.91 14.94
N ASP A 215 0.42 7.62 15.06
CA ASP A 215 -0.21 7.92 16.35
C ASP A 215 -1.12 6.74 16.72
N SER A 216 -1.03 6.29 17.96
CA SER A 216 -1.65 5.06 18.50
C SER A 216 -3.19 5.06 18.57
N THR A 217 -3.89 5.97 17.90
CA THR A 217 -5.33 6.17 18.11
C THR A 217 -6.06 6.75 16.89
N SER A 218 -6.32 5.95 15.85
CA SER A 218 -7.50 6.22 15.02
C SER A 218 -7.93 5.00 14.21
N ASP A 219 -8.95 4.33 14.73
CA ASP A 219 -9.74 3.34 14.00
C ASP A 219 -10.88 4.10 13.29
N SER A 220 -10.75 4.34 11.98
CA SER A 220 -11.79 5.02 11.21
C SER A 220 -12.65 3.98 10.48
N ALA A 221 -13.83 3.70 11.04
CA ALA A 221 -14.83 2.84 10.45
C ALA A 221 -15.29 3.35 9.07
N LEU A 222 -15.00 2.56 8.04
CA LEU A 222 -15.54 2.72 6.69
C LEU A 222 -17.04 2.40 6.71
N LYS A 223 -17.88 3.35 6.29
CA LYS A 223 -19.29 3.08 5.99
C LYS A 223 -19.37 2.38 4.63
N ARG A 224 -19.78 1.11 4.63
CA ARG A 224 -19.92 0.25 3.44
C ARG A 224 -21.39 0.10 3.03
N PRO A 225 -21.68 -0.32 1.78
CA PRO A 225 -23.05 -0.44 1.25
C PRO A 225 -23.85 -1.53 1.96
N SER A 226 -25.17 -1.34 2.07
CA SER A 226 -26.09 -2.32 2.64
C SER A 226 -26.57 -3.33 1.59
N TYR A 227 -26.40 -4.62 1.88
CA TYR A 227 -26.87 -5.73 1.05
C TYR A 227 -27.95 -6.53 1.79
N SER A 228 -28.88 -7.17 1.07
CA SER A 228 -29.86 -8.06 1.69
C SER A 228 -29.22 -9.38 2.13
N GLY A 229 -28.73 -9.44 3.37
CA GLY A 229 -28.07 -10.61 3.95
C GLY A 229 -28.98 -11.82 4.17
N ILE A 230 -28.37 -13.02 4.15
CA ILE A 230 -28.96 -14.30 4.58
C ILE A 230 -29.37 -14.24 6.06
N THR A 231 -28.51 -13.66 6.89
CA THR A 231 -28.73 -13.47 8.33
C THR A 231 -27.85 -12.34 8.82
N ASP A 232 -28.34 -11.59 9.81
CA ASP A 232 -27.59 -10.62 10.62
C ASP A 232 -27.14 -11.22 11.97
N PHE A 233 -27.27 -12.54 12.11
CA PHE A 233 -27.03 -13.30 13.35
C PHE A 233 -27.86 -12.87 14.58
N SER A 234 -28.84 -11.98 14.44
CA SER A 234 -29.73 -11.57 15.55
C SER A 234 -30.54 -12.73 16.16
N GLN A 235 -30.77 -13.79 15.37
CA GLN A 235 -31.46 -15.02 15.79
C GLN A 235 -30.52 -16.14 16.23
N ALA A 236 -29.21 -15.88 16.37
CA ALA A 236 -28.26 -16.91 16.76
C ALA A 236 -28.45 -17.32 18.23
N VAL A 237 -28.36 -18.62 18.51
CA VAL A 237 -28.48 -19.21 19.85
C VAL A 237 -27.23 -20.03 20.17
N GLY A 238 -26.68 -19.84 21.37
CA GLY A 238 -25.52 -20.57 21.87
C GLY A 238 -25.75 -22.08 21.89
N TRP A 239 -24.73 -22.84 21.51
CA TRP A 239 -24.86 -24.28 21.29
C TRP A 239 -23.82 -25.11 22.07
N TYR A 240 -22.55 -24.71 22.02
CA TYR A 240 -21.45 -25.49 22.58
C TYR A 240 -20.40 -24.58 23.22
N GLY A 241 -19.90 -24.96 24.40
CA GLY A 241 -18.79 -24.29 25.09
C GLY A 241 -19.03 -22.81 25.33
N THR A 242 -20.30 -22.38 25.39
CA THR A 242 -20.67 -20.96 25.39
C THR A 242 -20.52 -20.36 26.78
N VAL A 243 -19.41 -19.65 26.97
CA VAL A 243 -19.10 -18.93 28.23
C VAL A 243 -19.89 -17.62 28.29
N SER A 244 -19.94 -16.90 27.17
CA SER A 244 -20.84 -15.76 27.01
C SER A 244 -21.25 -15.61 25.54
N GLN A 245 -22.54 -15.37 25.34
CA GLN A 245 -23.13 -14.93 24.08
C GLN A 245 -23.98 -13.70 24.41
N SER A 246 -23.83 -12.64 23.62
CA SER A 246 -24.70 -11.48 23.74
C SER A 246 -24.95 -10.86 22.37
N ALA A 247 -26.12 -10.25 22.24
CA ALA A 247 -26.35 -9.29 21.19
C ALA A 247 -25.39 -8.12 21.41
N ASP A 248 -24.62 -7.77 20.39
CA ASP A 248 -23.72 -6.61 20.45
C ASP A 248 -24.31 -5.49 19.59
N PRO A 249 -25.00 -4.50 20.19
CA PRO A 249 -25.56 -3.36 19.45
C PRO A 249 -24.52 -2.28 19.12
N ASN A 250 -23.30 -2.37 19.68
CA ASN A 250 -22.26 -1.37 19.50
C ASN A 250 -21.34 -1.71 18.31
N ARG A 251 -21.22 -3.00 17.96
CA ARG A 251 -20.48 -3.51 16.79
C ARG A 251 -21.44 -4.17 15.81
N VAL A 252 -22.32 -3.34 15.25
CA VAL A 252 -23.28 -3.70 14.21
C VAL A 252 -23.01 -2.85 12.99
N ILE A 253 -22.79 -3.49 11.85
CA ILE A 253 -22.80 -2.83 10.55
C ILE A 253 -24.16 -3.06 9.88
N GLU A 254 -24.78 -4.24 10.02
CA GLU A 254 -26.07 -4.55 9.38
C GLU A 254 -27.12 -5.08 10.36
N GLY A 255 -28.38 -4.81 10.03
CA GLY A 255 -29.50 -5.28 10.84
C GLY A 255 -29.58 -4.58 12.20
N VAL A 256 -30.06 -5.30 13.20
CA VAL A 256 -30.36 -4.73 14.54
C VAL A 256 -29.40 -5.20 15.64
N SER A 257 -28.64 -6.29 15.42
CA SER A 257 -27.67 -6.81 16.39
C SER A 257 -26.79 -7.92 15.80
N SER A 258 -25.49 -7.86 16.06
CA SER A 258 -24.52 -8.94 15.83
C SER A 258 -24.51 -9.96 16.96
N VAL A 259 -23.91 -11.14 16.74
CA VAL A 259 -23.64 -12.12 17.81
C VAL A 259 -22.19 -12.11 18.24
N SER A 260 -21.92 -11.85 19.52
CA SER A 260 -20.58 -11.98 20.11
C SER A 260 -20.37 -13.38 20.71
N LEU A 261 -19.24 -14.02 20.39
CA LEU A 261 -18.81 -15.29 20.96
C LEU A 261 -17.44 -15.16 21.63
N SER A 262 -17.36 -15.53 22.92
CA SER A 262 -16.11 -15.51 23.69
C SER A 262 -15.78 -16.89 24.29
N THR A 263 -14.49 -17.24 24.27
CA THR A 263 -13.93 -18.43 24.95
C THR A 263 -13.49 -18.12 26.38
N ASP A 264 -13.11 -19.15 27.15
CA ASP A 264 -12.44 -19.01 28.46
C ASP A 264 -11.40 -20.12 28.70
N SER A 265 -10.86 -20.17 29.93
CA SER A 265 -9.85 -21.15 30.32
C SER A 265 -10.33 -22.62 30.31
N GLU A 266 -11.65 -22.86 30.37
CA GLU A 266 -12.23 -24.20 30.39
C GLU A 266 -12.82 -24.60 29.02
N HIS A 267 -13.22 -23.61 28.22
CA HIS A 267 -13.90 -23.75 26.94
C HIS A 267 -13.11 -23.07 25.84
N THR A 268 -12.09 -23.75 25.34
CA THR A 268 -11.20 -23.25 24.28
C THR A 268 -11.88 -23.16 22.89
N THR A 269 -13.12 -23.64 22.76
CA THR A 269 -13.96 -23.48 21.58
C THR A 269 -15.41 -23.21 21.98
N THR A 270 -16.02 -22.19 21.36
CA THR A 270 -17.42 -21.82 21.54
C THR A 270 -18.15 -21.74 20.19
N ALA A 271 -19.46 -22.00 20.17
CA ALA A 271 -20.26 -21.98 18.96
C ALA A 271 -21.69 -21.48 19.19
N ALA A 272 -22.25 -20.85 18.15
CA ALA A 272 -23.67 -20.48 18.08
C ALA A 272 -24.29 -20.93 16.77
N ARG A 273 -25.61 -21.14 16.78
CA ARG A 273 -26.40 -21.60 15.63
C ARG A 273 -27.51 -20.64 15.28
N VAL A 274 -27.77 -20.48 13.99
CA VAL A 274 -29.03 -19.95 13.46
C VAL A 274 -29.82 -21.13 12.90
N GLN A 275 -31.05 -21.31 13.37
CA GLN A 275 -31.93 -22.42 13.01
C GLN A 275 -33.16 -21.94 12.25
N ASN A 276 -33.92 -22.88 11.68
CA ASN A 276 -35.14 -22.62 10.91
C ASN A 276 -34.88 -21.75 9.67
N LEU A 277 -33.68 -21.88 9.11
CA LEU A 277 -33.36 -21.33 7.80
C LEU A 277 -34.10 -22.13 6.72
N ALA A 278 -34.24 -21.53 5.55
CA ALA A 278 -34.75 -22.19 4.34
C ALA A 278 -33.92 -21.71 3.15
N LEU A 279 -32.61 -22.00 3.20
CA LEU A 279 -31.65 -21.48 2.24
C LEU A 279 -31.40 -22.50 1.14
N ASP A 280 -31.80 -22.12 -0.06
CA ASP A 280 -31.39 -22.80 -1.28
C ASP A 280 -30.06 -22.21 -1.76
N LEU A 281 -29.03 -23.05 -1.76
CA LEU A 281 -27.66 -22.70 -2.15
C LEU A 281 -27.16 -23.53 -3.34
N SER A 282 -28.01 -24.27 -4.04
CA SER A 282 -27.59 -25.14 -5.15
C SER A 282 -26.96 -24.33 -6.30
N GLU A 283 -27.45 -23.11 -6.51
CA GLU A 283 -26.97 -22.16 -7.52
C GLU A 283 -26.12 -21.02 -6.92
N ALA A 284 -25.67 -21.14 -5.67
CA ALA A 284 -24.78 -20.14 -5.10
C ALA A 284 -23.35 -20.40 -5.60
N GLN A 285 -22.62 -19.32 -5.87
CA GLN A 285 -21.21 -19.31 -6.24
C GLN A 285 -20.33 -19.12 -5.01
N ASN A 286 -20.74 -18.26 -4.08
CA ASN A 286 -20.02 -18.01 -2.86
C ASN A 286 -20.94 -17.55 -1.71
N LEU A 287 -20.37 -17.55 -0.49
CA LEU A 287 -20.95 -16.89 0.67
C LEU A 287 -20.00 -15.82 1.18
N MET A 288 -20.50 -14.64 1.57
CA MET A 288 -19.68 -13.64 2.27
C MET A 288 -20.04 -13.58 3.76
N LEU A 289 -19.08 -13.82 4.65
CA LEU A 289 -19.23 -13.73 6.09
C LEU A 289 -18.56 -12.48 6.65
N ARG A 290 -19.35 -11.59 7.25
CA ARG A 290 -18.83 -10.42 7.97
C ARG A 290 -18.68 -10.72 9.45
N LEU A 291 -17.50 -10.42 10.01
CA LEU A 291 -17.19 -10.61 11.42
C LEU A 291 -16.14 -9.60 11.93
N HIS A 292 -16.01 -9.45 13.24
CA HIS A 292 -14.99 -8.63 13.89
C HIS A 292 -14.19 -9.46 14.89
N VAL A 293 -12.86 -9.47 14.76
CA VAL A 293 -11.94 -10.16 15.69
C VAL A 293 -11.36 -9.16 16.68
N GLU A 294 -11.56 -9.36 17.99
CA GLU A 294 -11.01 -8.43 19.01
C GLU A 294 -9.49 -8.48 19.12
N ASP A 295 -8.92 -9.69 19.19
CA ASP A 295 -7.47 -9.90 19.32
C ASP A 295 -7.06 -11.11 18.47
N ILE A 296 -6.49 -10.84 17.30
CA ILE A 296 -6.11 -11.87 16.32
C ILE A 296 -4.98 -12.78 16.84
N SER A 297 -4.17 -12.31 17.79
CA SER A 297 -3.05 -13.08 18.34
C SER A 297 -3.52 -14.28 19.17
N ARG A 298 -4.74 -14.19 19.72
CA ARG A 298 -5.42 -15.21 20.54
C ARG A 298 -6.39 -16.08 19.75
N LEU A 299 -6.64 -15.76 18.48
CA LEU A 299 -7.48 -16.58 17.63
C LEU A 299 -6.66 -17.77 17.10
N SER A 300 -7.23 -18.97 17.13
CA SER A 300 -6.73 -20.12 16.38
C SER A 300 -7.43 -20.18 15.01
N LYS A 301 -8.76 -20.28 15.04
CA LYS A 301 -9.61 -20.32 13.85
C LYS A 301 -11.05 -19.90 14.16
N ILE A 302 -11.76 -19.52 13.11
CA ILE A 302 -13.23 -19.55 13.04
C ILE A 302 -13.68 -20.65 12.08
N GLU A 303 -14.89 -21.16 12.26
CA GLU A 303 -15.45 -22.17 11.36
C GLU A 303 -16.93 -21.90 11.12
N VAL A 304 -17.33 -21.98 9.85
CA VAL A 304 -18.70 -21.88 9.35
C VAL A 304 -19.16 -23.28 8.97
N ARG A 305 -20.35 -23.68 9.43
CA ARG A 305 -20.98 -24.94 9.05
C ARG A 305 -22.42 -24.74 8.63
N LEU A 306 -22.82 -25.41 7.56
CA LEU A 306 -24.18 -25.43 7.03
C LEU A 306 -24.71 -26.86 7.04
N SER A 307 -25.97 -27.04 7.45
CA SER A 307 -26.63 -28.35 7.44
C SER A 307 -28.09 -28.23 7.04
N SER A 308 -28.57 -29.26 6.36
CA SER A 308 -29.99 -29.49 6.09
C SER A 308 -30.75 -30.00 7.33
N THR A 309 -30.04 -30.34 8.41
CA THR A 309 -30.62 -30.86 9.66
C THR A 309 -30.31 -29.98 10.87
N SER A 310 -31.28 -29.88 11.80
CA SER A 310 -31.14 -29.06 13.01
C SER A 310 -30.11 -29.56 14.02
N ASN A 311 -29.80 -30.86 13.99
CA ASN A 311 -28.82 -31.49 14.87
C ASN A 311 -27.40 -31.47 14.30
N MET A 312 -27.21 -31.08 13.03
CA MET A 312 -25.91 -31.09 12.32
C MET A 312 -25.26 -32.48 12.31
N ALA A 313 -26.05 -33.55 12.12
CA ALA A 313 -25.53 -34.91 12.01
C ALA A 313 -24.63 -35.12 10.78
N ALA A 314 -24.87 -34.34 9.72
CA ALA A 314 -24.00 -34.12 8.58
C ALA A 314 -23.96 -32.61 8.31
N TYR A 315 -22.85 -32.09 7.79
CA TYR A 315 -22.72 -30.65 7.52
C TYR A 315 -21.65 -30.38 6.46
N LEU A 316 -21.74 -29.23 5.80
CA LEU A 316 -20.69 -28.64 4.98
C LEU A 316 -19.93 -27.62 5.82
N GLY A 317 -18.61 -27.77 5.94
CA GLY A 317 -17.78 -26.97 6.84
C GLY A 317 -16.62 -26.28 6.13
N HIS A 318 -16.36 -25.03 6.49
CA HIS A 318 -15.18 -24.29 6.09
C HIS A 318 -14.59 -23.52 7.27
N ALA A 319 -13.26 -23.48 7.39
CA ALA A 319 -12.57 -22.83 8.49
C ALA A 319 -11.51 -21.84 8.00
N HIS A 320 -11.51 -20.65 8.60
CA HIS A 320 -10.42 -19.69 8.45
C HIS A 320 -9.57 -19.69 9.70
N THR A 321 -8.26 -19.85 9.50
CA THR A 321 -7.28 -19.69 10.56
C THR A 321 -7.00 -18.21 10.80
N ARG A 322 -6.36 -17.89 11.93
CA ARG A 322 -5.90 -16.51 12.20
C ARG A 322 -5.03 -15.89 11.10
N TRP A 323 -4.42 -16.70 10.25
CA TRP A 323 -3.55 -16.23 9.18
C TRP A 323 -4.33 -15.71 7.97
N GLN A 324 -5.62 -16.02 7.88
CA GLN A 324 -6.53 -15.58 6.82
C GLN A 324 -7.44 -14.43 7.29
N LEU A 325 -7.21 -13.90 8.50
CA LEU A 325 -8.07 -12.91 9.14
C LEU A 325 -7.21 -11.76 9.69
N VAL A 326 -7.86 -10.62 9.92
CA VAL A 326 -7.26 -9.45 10.56
C VAL A 326 -7.90 -9.19 11.91
N GLN A 327 -7.18 -8.49 12.79
CA GLN A 327 -7.80 -7.84 13.94
C GLN A 327 -8.73 -6.73 13.45
N GLY A 328 -9.89 -6.56 14.08
CA GLY A 328 -10.92 -5.63 13.62
C GLY A 328 -11.93 -6.30 12.69
N TRP A 329 -12.55 -5.50 11.80
CA TRP A 329 -13.58 -5.97 10.86
C TRP A 329 -13.01 -6.80 9.71
N ASN A 330 -13.73 -7.87 9.37
CA ASN A 330 -13.42 -8.86 8.36
C ASN A 330 -14.68 -9.07 7.49
N GLU A 331 -14.52 -9.23 6.18
CA GLU A 331 -15.60 -9.62 5.25
C GLU A 331 -15.10 -10.77 4.38
N ILE A 332 -15.58 -11.99 4.58
CA ILE A 332 -14.95 -13.19 4.03
C ILE A 332 -15.79 -13.83 2.95
N ILE A 333 -15.32 -13.75 1.71
CA ILE A 333 -15.87 -14.51 0.60
C ILE A 333 -15.38 -15.95 0.73
N ILE A 334 -16.29 -16.91 0.67
CA ILE A 334 -16.01 -18.34 0.75
C ILE A 334 -16.64 -18.97 -0.49
N PRO A 335 -15.84 -19.33 -1.50
CA PRO A 335 -16.33 -20.08 -2.65
C PRO A 335 -16.98 -21.39 -2.20
N MET A 336 -18.07 -21.78 -2.85
CA MET A 336 -18.85 -22.95 -2.43
C MET A 336 -18.02 -24.25 -2.50
N ASP A 337 -17.07 -24.34 -3.43
CA ASP A 337 -16.16 -25.48 -3.58
C ASP A 337 -15.17 -25.67 -2.41
N LYS A 338 -15.01 -24.66 -1.54
CA LYS A 338 -14.14 -24.73 -0.34
C LYS A 338 -14.81 -25.34 0.87
N PHE A 339 -16.12 -25.58 0.82
CA PHE A 339 -16.81 -26.27 1.91
C PHE A 339 -16.62 -27.78 1.81
N ALA A 340 -16.04 -28.36 2.85
CA ALA A 340 -15.82 -29.79 2.94
C ALA A 340 -17.02 -30.49 3.60
N PRO A 341 -17.56 -31.57 3.02
CA PRO A 341 -18.64 -32.33 3.64
C PRO A 341 -18.15 -33.18 4.81
N SER A 342 -18.94 -33.20 5.87
CA SER A 342 -18.92 -34.19 6.95
C SER A 342 -20.20 -35.02 6.84
N GLY A 343 -20.06 -36.33 6.66
CA GLY A 343 -21.19 -37.20 6.31
C GLY A 343 -21.60 -37.04 4.84
N ASN A 344 -22.91 -37.05 4.57
CA ASN A 344 -23.48 -37.02 3.22
C ASN A 344 -24.14 -35.67 2.86
N GLU A 345 -23.76 -34.58 3.52
CA GLU A 345 -24.34 -33.26 3.26
C GLU A 345 -23.89 -32.69 1.90
N THR A 346 -24.76 -31.96 1.21
CA THR A 346 -24.52 -31.33 -0.09
C THR A 346 -25.35 -30.07 -0.25
N PHE A 347 -24.89 -29.12 -1.08
CA PHE A 347 -25.61 -27.87 -1.38
C PHE A 347 -26.88 -28.06 -2.21
N GLU A 348 -27.12 -29.25 -2.76
CA GLU A 348 -28.40 -29.65 -3.36
C GLU A 348 -29.54 -29.73 -2.33
N ASN A 349 -29.21 -29.85 -1.04
CA ASN A 349 -30.20 -29.84 0.03
C ASN A 349 -30.52 -28.40 0.45
N ILE A 350 -31.77 -28.16 0.89
CA ILE A 350 -32.13 -26.91 1.55
C ILE A 350 -31.45 -26.85 2.92
N MET A 351 -30.61 -25.83 3.13
CA MET A 351 -29.92 -25.62 4.39
C MET A 351 -30.88 -25.02 5.42
N THR A 352 -31.01 -25.69 6.56
CA THR A 352 -31.92 -25.31 7.65
C THR A 352 -31.20 -24.78 8.88
N THR A 353 -29.90 -25.02 8.97
CA THR A 353 -29.08 -24.62 10.13
C THR A 353 -27.72 -24.13 9.70
N LEU A 354 -27.32 -22.99 10.25
CA LEU A 354 -25.98 -22.41 10.18
C LEU A 354 -25.34 -22.49 11.57
N GLN A 355 -24.07 -22.86 11.65
CA GLN A 355 -23.28 -22.75 12.88
C GLN A 355 -22.01 -21.96 12.59
N VAL A 356 -21.69 -21.02 13.48
CA VAL A 356 -20.38 -20.38 13.54
C VAL A 356 -19.69 -20.77 14.84
N SER A 357 -18.38 -20.95 14.79
CA SER A 357 -17.58 -21.28 15.98
C SER A 357 -16.25 -20.57 15.98
N VAL A 358 -15.71 -20.40 17.19
CA VAL A 358 -14.45 -19.71 17.47
C VAL A 358 -13.61 -20.63 18.35
N THR A 359 -12.35 -20.83 17.96
CA THR A 359 -11.36 -21.59 18.74
C THR A 359 -10.23 -20.66 19.15
N GLN A 360 -9.89 -20.62 20.44
CA GLN A 360 -8.78 -19.82 20.95
C GLN A 360 -7.42 -20.49 20.71
N ARG A 361 -6.38 -19.67 20.72
CA ARG A 361 -4.97 -20.06 20.66
C ARG A 361 -4.30 -19.72 21.99
N GLY A 362 -3.66 -20.72 22.59
CA GLY A 362 -3.04 -20.60 23.91
C GLY A 362 -4.06 -20.51 25.03
N ASP A 363 -3.64 -19.96 26.17
CA ASP A 363 -4.42 -20.01 27.42
C ASP A 363 -5.30 -18.77 27.64
N LEU A 364 -5.16 -17.74 26.80
CA LEU A 364 -5.94 -16.50 26.91
C LEU A 364 -7.22 -16.56 26.05
N PRO A 365 -8.34 -16.01 26.55
CA PRO A 365 -9.61 -16.00 25.83
C PRO A 365 -9.57 -15.08 24.62
N VAL A 366 -10.39 -15.41 23.62
CA VAL A 366 -10.62 -14.62 22.41
C VAL A 366 -12.11 -14.35 22.23
N THR A 367 -12.43 -13.18 21.67
CA THR A 367 -13.79 -12.79 21.29
C THR A 367 -13.85 -12.52 19.80
N VAL A 368 -14.89 -13.04 19.15
CA VAL A 368 -15.25 -12.72 17.76
C VAL A 368 -16.73 -12.38 17.69
N VAL A 369 -17.04 -11.29 16.99
CA VAL A 369 -18.41 -10.84 16.72
C VAL A 369 -18.77 -11.21 15.28
N PHE A 370 -19.84 -11.96 15.05
CA PHE A 370 -20.34 -12.25 13.71
C PHE A 370 -21.53 -11.33 13.39
N ASP A 371 -21.47 -10.62 12.27
CA ASP A 371 -22.40 -9.54 11.92
C ASP A 371 -23.35 -9.95 10.81
N ALA A 372 -22.86 -10.52 9.70
CA ALA A 372 -23.74 -10.88 8.59
C ALA A 372 -23.20 -12.03 7.74
N LEU A 373 -24.11 -12.74 7.07
CA LEU A 373 -23.78 -13.69 5.99
C LEU A 373 -24.55 -13.29 4.73
N TYR A 374 -23.92 -13.34 3.56
CA TYR A 374 -24.51 -13.02 2.26
C TYR A 374 -24.32 -14.17 1.28
N ARG A 375 -25.19 -14.20 0.26
CA ARG A 375 -25.07 -15.07 -0.92
C ARG A 375 -24.53 -14.25 -2.09
N ASP A 376 -23.61 -14.83 -2.86
CA ASP A 376 -23.14 -14.34 -4.17
C ASP A 376 -22.65 -12.88 -4.14
N HIS A 377 -21.64 -12.64 -3.32
CA HIS A 377 -21.04 -11.34 -3.08
C HIS A 377 -19.59 -11.29 -3.58
N GLY A 378 -19.14 -10.20 -4.19
CA GLY A 378 -17.76 -10.07 -4.70
C GLY A 378 -17.58 -9.29 -6.00
N GLY A 379 -18.65 -9.01 -6.75
CA GLY A 379 -18.54 -8.35 -8.05
C GLY A 379 -17.83 -9.22 -9.09
N ARG A 380 -17.26 -8.61 -10.15
CA ARG A 380 -16.48 -9.35 -11.16
C ARG A 380 -15.12 -9.75 -10.60
N GLY A 381 -14.60 -10.90 -11.00
CA GLY A 381 -13.24 -11.35 -10.65
C GLY A 381 -12.16 -10.36 -11.06
N LYS A 382 -11.06 -10.31 -10.31
CA LYS A 382 -9.92 -9.41 -10.55
C LYS A 382 -8.65 -10.20 -10.81
N VAL A 383 -7.87 -9.78 -11.80
CA VAL A 383 -6.54 -10.33 -12.10
C VAL A 383 -5.50 -9.21 -11.98
N MET A 384 -4.54 -9.37 -11.09
CA MET A 384 -3.35 -8.52 -11.00
C MET A 384 -2.13 -9.27 -11.51
N ILE A 385 -1.38 -8.66 -12.43
CA ILE A 385 -0.10 -9.18 -12.93
C ILE A 385 1.01 -8.34 -12.30
N GLN A 386 1.91 -8.97 -11.56
CA GLN A 386 3.00 -8.31 -10.84
C GLN A 386 4.35 -8.83 -11.34
N PHE A 387 5.31 -7.94 -11.57
CA PHE A 387 6.67 -8.28 -11.95
C PHE A 387 7.62 -7.81 -10.85
N ASP A 388 8.27 -8.75 -10.16
CA ASP A 388 9.21 -8.47 -9.09
C ASP A 388 10.58 -8.01 -9.66
N ASP A 389 11.42 -7.47 -8.77
CA ASP A 389 12.79 -6.95 -8.98
C ASP A 389 13.00 -5.71 -9.85
N GLY A 390 12.10 -5.39 -10.78
CA GLY A 390 12.26 -4.24 -11.67
C GLY A 390 13.20 -4.48 -12.86
N TRP A 391 13.23 -5.69 -13.40
CA TRP A 391 14.04 -6.05 -14.58
C TRP A 391 13.69 -5.22 -15.83
N GLU A 392 14.70 -4.86 -16.64
CA GLU A 392 14.52 -4.12 -17.90
C GLU A 392 13.72 -4.92 -18.94
N SER A 393 13.73 -6.26 -18.85
CA SER A 393 12.94 -7.12 -19.73
C SER A 393 11.43 -6.93 -19.56
N VAL A 394 10.97 -6.50 -18.38
CA VAL A 394 9.56 -6.13 -18.17
C VAL A 394 9.19 -4.95 -19.08
N TYR A 395 10.04 -3.92 -19.16
CA TYR A 395 9.80 -2.77 -20.04
C TYR A 395 9.98 -3.12 -21.53
N THR A 396 11.00 -3.90 -21.87
CA THR A 396 11.35 -4.15 -23.28
C THR A 396 10.55 -5.28 -23.93
N LYS A 397 9.93 -6.17 -23.14
CA LYS A 397 9.17 -7.33 -23.61
C LYS A 397 7.74 -7.36 -23.06
N ALA A 398 7.56 -7.43 -21.74
CA ALA A 398 6.24 -7.63 -21.15
C ALA A 398 5.29 -6.44 -21.42
N TYR A 399 5.78 -5.23 -21.16
CA TYR A 399 5.04 -3.97 -21.31
C TYR A 399 4.48 -3.78 -22.74
N PRO A 400 5.26 -3.88 -23.83
CA PRO A 400 4.69 -3.74 -25.18
C PRO A 400 3.67 -4.83 -25.53
N MET A 401 3.90 -6.09 -25.13
CA MET A 401 2.95 -7.19 -25.36
C MET A 401 1.60 -6.97 -24.66
N MET A 402 1.65 -6.51 -23.41
CA MET A 402 0.45 -6.18 -22.64
C MET A 402 -0.25 -4.92 -23.17
N LYS A 403 0.52 -3.90 -23.55
CA LYS A 403 0.00 -2.65 -24.13
C LYS A 403 -0.74 -2.88 -25.45
N GLU A 404 -0.27 -3.80 -26.30
CA GLU A 404 -0.96 -4.18 -27.54
C GLU A 404 -2.39 -4.72 -27.29
N LYS A 405 -2.59 -5.40 -26.15
CA LYS A 405 -3.87 -5.94 -25.71
C LYS A 405 -4.70 -4.95 -24.86
N GLY A 406 -4.15 -3.77 -24.58
CA GLY A 406 -4.76 -2.79 -23.67
C GLY A 406 -4.80 -3.27 -22.22
N LEU A 407 -3.82 -4.09 -21.80
CA LEU A 407 -3.68 -4.60 -20.44
C LEU A 407 -2.69 -3.73 -19.65
N VAL A 408 -2.95 -3.61 -18.34
CA VAL A 408 -2.06 -2.98 -17.37
C VAL A 408 -1.40 -4.03 -16.48
N GLY A 409 -0.27 -3.67 -15.89
CA GLY A 409 0.46 -4.51 -14.95
C GLY A 409 1.05 -3.70 -13.81
N ASN A 410 1.79 -4.39 -12.94
CA ASN A 410 2.41 -3.81 -11.76
C ASN A 410 3.88 -4.24 -11.70
N ILE A 411 4.80 -3.35 -11.34
CA ILE A 411 6.22 -3.68 -11.22
C ILE A 411 6.75 -3.33 -9.83
N GLY A 412 7.23 -4.35 -9.12
CA GLY A 412 7.87 -4.24 -7.83
C GLY A 412 9.35 -3.94 -8.04
N ILE A 413 9.79 -2.76 -7.63
CA ILE A 413 11.18 -2.34 -7.87
C ILE A 413 12.04 -2.52 -6.63
N VAL A 414 13.26 -3.00 -6.84
CA VAL A 414 14.34 -2.88 -5.86
C VAL A 414 14.98 -1.51 -6.08
N SER A 415 14.71 -0.55 -5.20
CA SER A 415 14.91 0.86 -5.53
C SER A 415 16.36 1.22 -5.88
N ASN A 416 17.36 0.57 -5.27
CA ASN A 416 18.77 0.83 -5.54
C ASN A 416 19.29 0.13 -6.81
N LEU A 417 18.47 -0.70 -7.45
CA LEU A 417 18.78 -1.34 -8.72
C LEU A 417 18.21 -0.59 -9.94
N VAL A 418 17.28 0.35 -9.74
CA VAL A 418 16.72 1.16 -10.83
C VAL A 418 17.83 1.88 -11.59
N GLY A 419 17.90 1.63 -12.90
CA GLY A 419 18.92 2.19 -13.80
C GLY A 419 20.27 1.46 -13.83
N ASN A 420 20.48 0.43 -12.99
CA ASN A 420 21.63 -0.47 -13.12
C ASN A 420 21.51 -1.32 -14.39
N PRO A 421 22.63 -1.92 -14.88
CA PRO A 421 22.57 -2.82 -16.02
C PRO A 421 21.53 -3.94 -15.84
N ASN A 422 20.68 -4.14 -16.85
CA ASN A 422 19.56 -5.10 -16.89
C ASN A 422 18.34 -4.75 -16.03
N TYR A 423 18.32 -3.62 -15.33
CA TYR A 423 17.16 -3.14 -14.58
C TYR A 423 16.51 -1.95 -15.27
N ALA A 424 15.20 -1.80 -15.09
CA ALA A 424 14.44 -0.72 -15.68
C ALA A 424 15.00 0.65 -15.24
N LYS A 425 15.06 1.58 -16.18
CA LYS A 425 15.49 2.96 -15.96
C LYS A 425 14.32 3.80 -15.46
N LEU A 426 14.62 4.88 -14.75
CA LEU A 426 13.59 5.76 -14.20
C LEU A 426 12.61 6.28 -15.27
N ASP A 427 13.11 6.66 -16.45
CA ASP A 427 12.25 7.17 -17.52
C ASP A 427 11.35 6.08 -18.12
N GLN A 428 11.83 4.83 -18.17
CA GLN A 428 11.03 3.67 -18.58
C GLN A 428 9.88 3.42 -17.59
N LEU A 429 10.17 3.47 -16.28
CA LEU A 429 9.16 3.32 -15.23
C LEU A 429 8.13 4.47 -15.26
N LYS A 430 8.58 5.71 -15.52
CA LYS A 430 7.68 6.86 -15.67
C LYS A 430 6.75 6.73 -16.86
N GLU A 431 7.23 6.18 -17.98
CA GLU A 431 6.39 5.90 -19.15
C GLU A 431 5.32 4.86 -18.81
N MET A 432 5.71 3.72 -18.25
CA MET A 432 4.76 2.68 -17.82
C MET A 432 3.71 3.25 -16.85
N TYR A 433 4.16 4.05 -15.88
CA TYR A 433 3.27 4.68 -14.90
C TYR A 433 2.26 5.66 -15.52
N ALA A 434 2.67 6.40 -16.55
CA ALA A 434 1.78 7.29 -17.31
C ALA A 434 0.71 6.50 -18.07
N ASP A 435 1.04 5.28 -18.50
CA ASP A 435 0.15 4.35 -19.21
C ASP A 435 -0.72 3.48 -18.26
N GLY A 436 -0.75 3.81 -16.97
CA GLY A 436 -1.63 3.18 -15.98
C GLY A 436 -1.01 2.01 -15.21
N TRP A 437 0.24 1.62 -15.49
CA TRP A 437 0.93 0.62 -14.68
C TRP A 437 1.25 1.16 -13.30
N ASP A 438 1.25 0.31 -12.29
CA ASP A 438 1.65 0.69 -10.95
C ASP A 438 3.05 0.21 -10.59
N ILE A 439 3.81 1.07 -9.91
CA ILE A 439 5.18 0.80 -9.49
C ILE A 439 5.14 0.73 -7.96
N PHE A 440 5.57 -0.39 -7.38
CA PHE A 440 5.41 -0.67 -5.95
C PHE A 440 6.72 -1.09 -5.28
N ASN A 441 6.69 -1.20 -3.95
CA ASN A 441 7.87 -1.40 -3.13
C ASN A 441 8.32 -2.87 -3.12
N HIS A 442 9.54 -3.14 -3.59
CA HIS A 442 10.18 -4.45 -3.43
C HIS A 442 11.52 -4.35 -2.66
N THR A 443 11.53 -3.51 -1.62
CA THR A 443 12.67 -3.14 -0.76
C THR A 443 13.77 -2.35 -1.46
N ALA A 444 14.75 -1.85 -0.71
CA ALA A 444 15.81 -1.04 -1.28
C ALA A 444 16.89 -1.89 -1.94
N ASN A 445 17.22 -3.04 -1.35
CA ASN A 445 18.35 -3.89 -1.75
C ASN A 445 18.00 -5.39 -1.89
N HIS A 446 16.72 -5.78 -1.83
CA HIS A 446 16.27 -7.17 -1.94
C HIS A 446 16.85 -8.16 -0.90
N PRO A 447 17.02 -7.80 0.40
CA PRO A 447 17.46 -8.77 1.39
C PRO A 447 16.32 -9.68 1.85
N ARG A 448 16.67 -10.84 2.43
CA ARG A 448 15.74 -11.57 3.31
C ARG A 448 15.50 -10.74 4.55
N LEU A 449 14.34 -10.09 4.67
CA LEU A 449 14.04 -9.15 5.76
C LEU A 449 14.14 -9.82 7.14
N THR A 450 13.76 -11.10 7.23
CA THR A 450 13.85 -11.89 8.48
C THR A 450 15.27 -12.17 8.96
N SER A 451 16.29 -11.92 8.12
CA SER A 451 17.71 -12.02 8.47
C SER A 451 18.32 -10.72 8.99
N LEU A 452 17.58 -9.62 8.92
CA LEU A 452 18.02 -8.30 9.36
C LEU A 452 17.63 -8.02 10.82
N THR A 453 18.26 -7.00 11.40
CA THR A 453 17.70 -6.34 12.58
C THR A 453 16.45 -5.55 12.19
N GLU A 454 15.56 -5.28 13.15
CA GLU A 454 14.36 -4.46 12.92
C GLU A 454 14.71 -3.08 12.33
N GLU A 455 15.75 -2.44 12.85
CA GLU A 455 16.25 -1.15 12.34
C GLU A 455 16.67 -1.23 10.86
N LEU A 456 17.38 -2.28 10.46
CA LEU A 456 17.82 -2.44 9.07
C LEU A 456 16.63 -2.80 8.16
N ALA A 457 15.68 -3.61 8.62
CA ALA A 457 14.45 -3.89 7.89
C ALA A 457 13.60 -2.62 7.69
N GLU A 458 13.53 -1.77 8.72
CA GLU A 458 12.86 -0.46 8.65
C GLU A 458 13.54 0.47 7.64
N VAL A 459 14.88 0.50 7.60
CA VAL A 459 15.63 1.26 6.58
C VAL A 459 15.38 0.74 5.16
N GLU A 460 15.31 -0.57 4.96
CA GLU A 460 15.01 -1.18 3.64
C GLU A 460 13.65 -0.75 3.11
N LEU A 461 12.61 -0.83 3.95
CA LEU A 461 11.23 -0.54 3.56
C LEU A 461 11.00 0.97 3.39
N SER A 462 11.49 1.78 4.33
CA SER A 462 11.37 3.24 4.28
C SER A 462 12.14 3.83 3.09
N SER A 463 13.35 3.36 2.79
CA SER A 463 14.15 3.89 1.68
C SER A 463 13.48 3.64 0.32
N ALA A 464 12.92 2.44 0.11
CA ALA A 464 12.17 2.12 -1.10
C ALA A 464 10.86 2.93 -1.20
N LYS A 465 10.13 3.08 -0.10
CA LYS A 465 8.95 3.96 -0.02
C LYS A 465 9.30 5.40 -0.42
N ALA A 466 10.39 5.92 0.14
CA ALA A 466 10.88 7.26 -0.18
C ALA A 466 11.22 7.38 -1.66
N PHE A 467 11.92 6.40 -2.25
CA PHE A 467 12.22 6.41 -3.68
C PHE A 467 10.94 6.53 -4.52
N LEU A 468 9.90 5.74 -4.22
CA LEU A 468 8.63 5.78 -4.95
C LEU A 468 7.97 7.15 -4.86
N MET A 469 7.80 7.67 -3.64
CA MET A 469 7.12 8.94 -3.41
C MET A 469 7.88 10.13 -3.99
N ARG A 470 9.20 10.15 -3.85
CA ARG A 470 10.07 11.20 -4.43
C ARG A 470 10.05 11.19 -5.95
N ASN A 471 9.83 10.05 -6.59
CA ASN A 471 9.65 9.94 -8.04
C ASN A 471 8.19 10.02 -8.49
N ARG A 472 7.27 10.28 -7.55
CA ARG A 472 5.82 10.47 -7.76
C ARG A 472 5.09 9.22 -8.26
N PHE A 473 5.60 8.03 -7.93
CA PHE A 473 4.91 6.76 -8.11
C PHE A 473 3.90 6.54 -6.96
N THR A 474 2.90 7.41 -6.84
CA THR A 474 2.10 7.52 -5.60
C THR A 474 0.97 6.50 -5.47
N ARG A 475 0.51 5.92 -6.60
CA ARG A 475 -0.70 5.09 -6.69
C ARG A 475 -0.62 3.77 -5.93
N ALA A 476 0.54 3.13 -5.91
CA ALA A 476 0.80 1.85 -5.23
C ALA A 476 2.04 1.90 -4.32
N ALA A 477 2.46 3.10 -3.91
CA ALA A 477 3.62 3.25 -3.04
C ALA A 477 3.42 2.63 -1.65
N ASP A 478 2.18 2.38 -1.24
CA ASP A 478 1.77 1.69 -0.02
C ASP A 478 1.47 0.19 -0.25
N TYR A 479 1.87 -0.35 -1.39
CA TYR A 479 1.88 -1.79 -1.65
C TYR A 479 3.33 -2.28 -1.66
N MET A 480 3.56 -3.48 -1.12
CA MET A 480 4.86 -4.13 -1.21
C MET A 480 4.79 -5.62 -1.53
N ALA A 481 5.90 -6.19 -1.99
CA ALA A 481 6.12 -7.64 -1.97
C ALA A 481 7.35 -7.94 -1.12
N TYR A 482 7.27 -8.95 -0.25
CA TYR A 482 8.42 -9.41 0.52
C TYR A 482 9.40 -10.14 -0.40
N PRO A 483 10.69 -9.77 -0.43
CA PRO A 483 11.70 -10.57 -1.10
C PRO A 483 11.64 -12.02 -0.62
N TYR A 484 11.63 -12.96 -1.57
CA TYR A 484 11.50 -14.41 -1.29
C TYR A 484 10.22 -14.82 -0.54
N GLY A 485 9.23 -13.92 -0.44
CA GLY A 485 8.03 -14.09 0.39
C GLY A 485 8.30 -14.32 1.88
N ASP A 486 9.47 -13.89 2.36
CA ASP A 486 9.99 -14.19 3.70
C ASP A 486 9.62 -13.08 4.70
N PHE A 487 8.87 -13.44 5.75
CA PHE A 487 8.39 -12.50 6.77
C PHE A 487 8.22 -13.20 8.13
N ASN A 488 8.15 -12.39 9.19
CA ASN A 488 7.73 -12.81 10.53
C ASN A 488 6.85 -11.68 11.14
N ASP A 489 6.32 -11.88 12.35
CA ASP A 489 5.40 -10.90 12.94
C ASP A 489 6.04 -9.51 13.13
N SER A 490 7.33 -9.42 13.48
CA SER A 490 8.06 -8.14 13.58
C SER A 490 8.21 -7.44 12.22
N ILE A 491 8.52 -8.20 11.16
CA ILE A 491 8.59 -7.66 9.79
C ILE A 491 7.21 -7.18 9.31
N VAL A 492 6.13 -7.86 9.70
CA VAL A 492 4.76 -7.42 9.41
C VAL A 492 4.45 -6.09 10.11
N ASP A 493 4.84 -5.93 11.38
CA ASP A 493 4.66 -4.67 12.12
C ASP A 493 5.42 -3.50 11.47
N ILE A 494 6.66 -3.74 11.00
CA ILE A 494 7.44 -2.73 10.29
C ILE A 494 6.82 -2.42 8.93
N ALA A 495 6.38 -3.44 8.17
CA ALA A 495 5.72 -3.26 6.89
C ALA A 495 4.45 -2.41 7.00
N GLY A 496 3.65 -2.63 8.06
CA GLY A 496 2.44 -1.86 8.34
C GLY A 496 2.65 -0.37 8.61
N LYS A 497 3.89 0.06 8.88
CA LYS A 497 4.23 1.50 8.98
C LYS A 497 4.28 2.20 7.62
N TYR A 498 4.62 1.48 6.54
CA TYR A 498 4.92 2.07 5.22
C TYR A 498 3.99 1.62 4.10
N SER A 499 3.31 0.49 4.32
CA SER A 499 2.46 -0.16 3.36
C SER A 499 1.08 -0.44 3.99
N ARG A 500 0.05 -0.35 3.17
CA ARG A 500 -1.29 -0.84 3.45
C ARG A 500 -1.43 -2.32 3.10
N PHE A 501 -0.67 -2.77 2.10
CA PHE A 501 -0.65 -4.17 1.67
C PHE A 501 0.76 -4.71 1.44
N ALA A 502 0.97 -5.99 1.73
CA ALA A 502 2.19 -6.72 1.48
C ALA A 502 1.89 -8.15 0.99
N ARG A 503 2.54 -8.55 -0.11
CA ARG A 503 2.41 -9.86 -0.76
C ARG A 503 3.55 -10.81 -0.43
N THR A 504 3.20 -12.08 -0.30
CA THR A 504 4.06 -13.25 -0.11
C THR A 504 4.14 -14.08 -1.40
N ILE A 505 4.91 -15.17 -1.39
CA ILE A 505 4.97 -16.13 -2.52
C ILE A 505 4.10 -17.37 -2.30
N THR A 506 3.17 -17.33 -1.33
CA THR A 506 2.33 -18.49 -1.02
C THR A 506 1.36 -18.75 -2.19
N PRO A 507 1.45 -19.91 -2.89
CA PRO A 507 0.66 -20.16 -4.08
C PRO A 507 -0.77 -20.53 -3.72
N ASP A 508 -1.67 -19.57 -3.89
CA ASP A 508 -3.11 -19.71 -3.66
C ASP A 508 -3.81 -18.45 -4.24
N PHE A 509 -5.14 -18.43 -4.26
CA PHE A 509 -5.89 -17.23 -4.65
C PHE A 509 -6.23 -16.38 -3.42
N GLU A 510 -6.50 -15.09 -3.63
CA GLU A 510 -7.18 -14.27 -2.62
C GLU A 510 -8.67 -14.62 -2.64
N VAL A 511 -8.98 -15.86 -2.26
CA VAL A 511 -10.36 -16.33 -2.06
C VAL A 511 -10.99 -15.67 -0.84
N ASP A 512 -10.17 -15.30 0.14
CA ASP A 512 -10.61 -14.89 1.46
C ASP A 512 -10.41 -13.38 1.60
N SER A 513 -11.44 -12.60 1.27
CA SER A 513 -11.58 -11.33 1.96
C SER A 513 -11.76 -11.61 3.49
N PRO A 514 -11.52 -10.72 4.46
CA PRO A 514 -10.66 -9.59 4.24
C PRO A 514 -9.30 -10.13 3.83
N ILE A 515 -8.76 -9.51 2.79
CA ILE A 515 -7.38 -9.70 2.42
C ILE A 515 -6.56 -9.55 3.70
N ASN A 516 -5.74 -10.53 4.04
CA ASN A 516 -4.73 -10.30 5.07
C ASN A 516 -3.78 -9.26 4.49
N PRO A 517 -3.84 -8.00 4.95
CA PRO A 517 -3.24 -6.90 4.23
C PRO A 517 -1.76 -7.16 4.06
N TYR A 518 -1.11 -7.80 5.03
CA TYR A 518 0.31 -8.04 5.03
C TYR A 518 0.72 -9.46 4.66
N ARG A 519 -0.20 -10.29 4.18
CA ARG A 519 0.11 -11.70 3.80
C ARG A 519 -0.63 -12.11 2.54
N MET A 520 -0.66 -11.22 1.57
CA MET A 520 -1.32 -11.48 0.30
C MET A 520 -0.68 -12.70 -0.38
N LYS A 521 -1.51 -13.58 -0.92
CA LYS A 521 -1.16 -14.81 -1.63
C LYS A 521 -1.06 -14.52 -3.13
N ALA A 522 -0.24 -15.31 -3.81
CA ALA A 522 -0.02 -15.12 -5.23
C ALA A 522 0.61 -16.35 -5.88
N ILE A 523 0.34 -16.48 -7.17
CA ILE A 523 0.76 -17.61 -7.98
C ILE A 523 1.94 -17.17 -8.83
N GLU A 524 3.05 -17.88 -8.72
CA GLU A 524 4.22 -17.64 -9.55
C GLU A 524 3.97 -18.18 -10.96
N LEU A 525 4.31 -17.39 -11.98
CA LEU A 525 4.42 -17.89 -13.35
C LEU A 525 5.91 -18.07 -13.68
N VAL A 526 6.29 -19.32 -13.89
CA VAL A 526 7.65 -19.76 -14.25
C VAL A 526 7.64 -20.54 -15.56
N ASN A 527 8.81 -20.76 -16.14
CA ASN A 527 8.97 -21.72 -17.23
C ASN A 527 8.36 -23.09 -16.86
N ASP A 528 7.79 -23.77 -17.85
CA ASP A 528 7.13 -25.08 -17.71
C ASP A 528 5.89 -25.10 -16.79
N ILE A 529 5.32 -23.94 -16.44
CA ILE A 529 4.04 -23.93 -15.71
C ILE A 529 2.95 -24.62 -16.56
N ASP A 530 2.22 -25.56 -15.94
CA ASP A 530 1.06 -26.17 -16.57
C ASP A 530 0.00 -25.08 -16.82
N PRO A 531 -0.42 -24.82 -18.07
CA PRO A 531 -1.47 -23.86 -18.39
C PRO A 531 -2.74 -24.05 -17.57
N ALA A 532 -3.06 -25.27 -17.15
CA ALA A 532 -4.21 -25.54 -16.31
C ALA A 532 -4.20 -24.72 -15.01
N VAL A 533 -3.02 -24.42 -14.45
CA VAL A 533 -2.89 -23.67 -13.19
C VAL A 533 -3.43 -22.25 -13.33
N TYR A 534 -2.94 -21.45 -14.27
CA TYR A 534 -3.43 -20.08 -14.44
C TYR A 534 -4.84 -20.05 -15.04
N GLN A 535 -5.22 -21.07 -15.83
CA GLN A 535 -6.57 -21.18 -16.38
C GLN A 535 -7.62 -21.44 -15.29
N GLU A 536 -7.33 -22.36 -14.38
CA GLU A 536 -8.19 -22.63 -13.21
C GLU A 536 -8.25 -21.43 -12.28
N ALA A 537 -7.13 -20.74 -12.09
CA ALA A 537 -7.05 -19.54 -11.27
C ALA A 537 -7.96 -18.41 -11.77
N ILE A 538 -7.89 -18.11 -13.07
CA ILE A 538 -8.69 -17.06 -13.69
C ILE A 538 -10.17 -17.45 -13.71
N ARG A 539 -10.50 -18.73 -14.00
CA ARG A 539 -11.88 -19.22 -13.90
C ARG A 539 -12.43 -19.10 -12.49
N SER A 540 -11.65 -19.48 -11.48
CA SER A 540 -12.06 -19.35 -10.09
C SER A 540 -12.31 -17.89 -9.69
N ALA A 541 -11.48 -16.96 -10.18
CA ALA A 541 -11.73 -15.53 -9.99
C ALA A 541 -13.02 -15.07 -10.67
N ALA A 542 -13.28 -15.50 -11.90
CA ALA A 542 -14.50 -15.23 -12.65
C ALA A 542 -15.76 -15.75 -11.93
N ASP A 543 -15.72 -17.03 -11.53
CA ASP A 543 -16.85 -17.75 -10.95
C ASP A 543 -17.21 -17.22 -9.55
N HIS A 544 -16.23 -16.70 -8.81
CA HIS A 544 -16.41 -16.35 -7.40
C HIS A 544 -16.28 -14.85 -7.10
N GLY A 545 -15.94 -14.01 -8.09
CA GLY A 545 -15.71 -12.58 -7.87
C GLY A 545 -14.49 -12.28 -7.00
N THR A 546 -13.50 -13.18 -6.97
CA THR A 546 -12.31 -13.07 -6.12
C THR A 546 -11.14 -12.40 -6.86
N THR A 547 -10.05 -12.12 -6.15
CA THR A 547 -8.81 -11.59 -6.76
C THR A 547 -7.77 -12.70 -6.92
N VAL A 548 -7.16 -12.78 -8.09
CA VAL A 548 -5.94 -13.56 -8.31
C VAL A 548 -4.77 -12.63 -8.60
N ILE A 549 -3.64 -12.92 -7.97
CA ILE A 549 -2.37 -12.21 -8.18
C ILE A 549 -1.40 -13.20 -8.80
N PHE A 550 -0.96 -12.90 -10.02
CA PHE A 550 0.17 -13.57 -10.63
C PHE A 550 1.42 -12.76 -10.41
N PHE A 551 2.53 -13.42 -10.05
CA PHE A 551 3.82 -12.77 -10.00
C PHE A 551 4.85 -13.46 -10.89
N LEU A 552 5.73 -12.64 -11.46
CA LEU A 552 6.76 -13.00 -12.43
C LEU A 552 8.03 -12.20 -12.12
N HIS A 553 9.14 -12.50 -12.80
CA HIS A 553 10.35 -11.67 -12.71
C HIS A 553 10.81 -11.21 -14.09
N ARG A 554 11.43 -12.11 -14.89
CA ARG A 554 12.03 -11.78 -16.19
C ARG A 554 11.26 -12.40 -17.35
N ILE A 555 11.04 -11.63 -18.41
CA ILE A 555 10.50 -12.15 -19.68
C ILE A 555 11.63 -12.21 -20.70
N GLU A 556 12.03 -13.41 -21.11
CA GLU A 556 13.17 -13.60 -22.04
C GLU A 556 12.79 -14.53 -23.20
N GLU A 557 13.60 -14.57 -24.26
CA GLU A 557 13.36 -15.49 -25.39
C GLU A 557 13.89 -16.90 -25.11
N ALA A 558 14.90 -17.02 -24.23
CA ALA A 558 15.54 -18.27 -23.86
C ALA A 558 16.27 -18.12 -22.52
N GLY A 559 16.64 -19.25 -21.90
CA GLY A 559 17.40 -19.31 -20.66
C GLY A 559 16.78 -20.24 -19.64
N ASP A 560 17.62 -20.80 -18.77
CA ASP A 560 17.22 -21.87 -17.83
C ASP A 560 17.18 -21.38 -16.36
N ASP A 561 17.25 -20.07 -16.14
CA ASP A 561 17.10 -19.48 -14.81
C ASP A 561 15.65 -19.64 -14.33
N SER A 562 15.45 -20.04 -13.08
CA SER A 562 14.13 -20.34 -12.51
C SER A 562 13.20 -19.13 -12.46
N ILE A 563 13.75 -17.92 -12.52
CA ILE A 563 12.98 -16.66 -12.51
C ILE A 563 12.64 -16.14 -13.92
N ILE A 564 13.07 -16.84 -14.97
CA ILE A 564 12.72 -16.52 -16.34
C ILE A 564 11.37 -17.16 -16.66
N LEU A 565 10.50 -16.39 -17.33
CA LEU A 565 9.39 -16.90 -18.13
C LEU A 565 9.70 -16.62 -19.60
N HIS A 566 9.60 -17.65 -20.46
CA HIS A 566 9.82 -17.48 -21.89
C HIS A 566 8.72 -16.65 -22.54
N THR A 567 9.09 -15.89 -23.58
CA THR A 567 8.18 -14.96 -24.26
C THR A 567 6.97 -15.67 -24.86
N ASP A 568 7.14 -16.89 -25.37
CA ASP A 568 6.05 -17.69 -25.94
C ASP A 568 5.04 -18.14 -24.87
N ASP A 569 5.53 -18.56 -23.69
CA ASP A 569 4.68 -18.95 -22.56
C ASP A 569 3.94 -17.74 -21.97
N PHE A 570 4.63 -16.60 -21.88
CA PHE A 570 4.00 -15.34 -21.47
C PHE A 570 2.94 -14.88 -22.47
N GLN A 571 3.19 -15.01 -23.78
CA GLN A 571 2.21 -14.73 -24.81
C GLN A 571 0.98 -15.64 -24.68
N ALA A 572 1.18 -16.94 -24.45
CA ALA A 572 0.08 -17.89 -24.25
C ALA A 572 -0.77 -17.54 -23.02
N PHE A 573 -0.14 -17.13 -21.91
CA PHE A 573 -0.83 -16.62 -20.74
C PHE A 573 -1.65 -15.36 -21.06
N LEU A 574 -1.06 -14.38 -21.77
CA LEU A 574 -1.77 -13.16 -22.16
C LEU A 574 -2.91 -13.42 -23.14
N ASP A 575 -2.78 -14.38 -24.05
CA ASP A 575 -3.83 -14.75 -25.00
C ASP A 575 -5.03 -15.38 -24.28
N TYR A 576 -4.76 -16.27 -23.32
CA TYR A 576 -5.82 -16.82 -22.48
C TYR A 576 -6.50 -15.73 -21.65
N LEU A 577 -5.73 -14.87 -20.99
CA LEU A 577 -6.27 -13.78 -20.19
C LEU A 577 -7.12 -12.81 -21.01
N ASP A 578 -6.67 -12.45 -22.21
CA ASP A 578 -7.41 -11.59 -23.14
C ASP A 578 -8.73 -12.24 -23.58
N SER A 579 -8.74 -13.57 -23.77
CA SER A 579 -9.97 -14.31 -24.07
C SER A 579 -10.98 -14.37 -22.91
N SER A 580 -10.53 -14.18 -21.67
CA SER A 580 -11.35 -14.20 -20.46
C SER A 580 -11.82 -12.81 -19.99
N ARG A 581 -11.55 -11.75 -20.76
CA ARG A 581 -11.83 -10.35 -20.36
C ARG A 581 -13.30 -9.99 -20.18
N ASP A 582 -14.20 -10.78 -20.74
CA ASP A 582 -15.65 -10.62 -20.53
C ASP A 582 -16.07 -11.14 -19.14
N GLU A 583 -15.22 -11.89 -18.45
CA GLU A 583 -15.50 -12.52 -17.16
C GLU A 583 -14.74 -11.84 -16.00
N VAL A 584 -13.46 -11.52 -16.20
CA VAL A 584 -12.60 -10.86 -15.20
C VAL A 584 -12.14 -9.46 -15.62
N ASP A 585 -11.83 -8.62 -14.65
CA ASP A 585 -11.12 -7.35 -14.89
C ASP A 585 -9.62 -7.52 -14.60
N VAL A 586 -8.78 -7.18 -15.58
CA VAL A 586 -7.33 -7.07 -15.39
C VAL A 586 -7.02 -5.67 -14.89
N VAL A 587 -6.49 -5.57 -13.67
CA VAL A 587 -6.39 -4.30 -12.95
C VAL A 587 -4.97 -4.04 -12.43
N SER A 588 -4.61 -2.77 -12.36
CA SER A 588 -3.46 -2.34 -11.58
C SER A 588 -3.80 -2.38 -10.06
N ILE A 589 -2.79 -2.29 -9.19
CA ILE A 589 -2.99 -2.26 -7.73
C ILE A 589 -3.90 -1.10 -7.31
N SER A 590 -3.74 0.08 -7.90
CA SER A 590 -4.55 1.25 -7.56
C SER A 590 -5.96 1.21 -8.12
N GLU A 591 -6.18 0.52 -9.25
CA GLU A 591 -7.52 0.19 -9.71
C GLU A 591 -8.17 -0.83 -8.76
N TRP A 592 -7.42 -1.84 -8.33
CA TRP A 592 -7.87 -2.82 -7.35
C TRP A 592 -8.24 -2.16 -6.00
N TYR A 593 -7.47 -1.19 -5.50
CA TYR A 593 -7.82 -0.42 -4.29
C TYR A 593 -9.22 0.19 -4.38
N LYS A 594 -9.59 0.75 -5.53
CA LYS A 594 -10.93 1.32 -5.72
C LYS A 594 -12.02 0.27 -5.62
N THR A 595 -11.73 -0.99 -5.94
CA THR A 595 -12.72 -2.08 -5.91
C THR A 595 -13.00 -2.58 -4.49
N ILE A 596 -12.06 -2.42 -3.56
CA ILE A 596 -12.18 -2.88 -2.17
C ILE A 596 -12.50 -1.74 -1.17
N GLU A 597 -12.45 -0.48 -1.63
CA GLU A 597 -12.79 0.71 -0.84
C GLU A 597 -14.24 1.19 -1.04
N ASN A 598 -14.88 0.78 -2.15
CA ASN A 598 -16.28 1.06 -2.46
C ASN A 598 -17.19 -0.04 -1.90
#